data_AF-A0A167LEY0-F1
#
_entry.id   AF-A0A167LEY0-F1
#
_cell.length_a   1.000
_cell.length_b   1.000
_cell.length_c   1.000
_cell.angle_alpha   90.00
_cell.angle_beta   90.00
_cell.angle_gamma   90.00
#
_symmetry.space_group_name_H-M   'P 1'
#
loop_
_entity.id
_entity.type
_entity.pdbx_description
1 polymer ?
#
loop_
_entity_poly.entity_id
_entity_poly.type
_entity_poly.pdbx_seq_one_letter_code
_entity_poly.pdbx_strand_id
1 'polypeptide(L)'
;MTTENTEETAAVPVNRHAPTAYESQRAHLEKLLKDPSKPVILPQAPEEKTVRPPREMMKNVQGSSAGAGSGEFHVYKQNRRREYERIKIMEDQSEKEAATREFEQRRVQNLFEAEAKTARNRAKRQKRKERSKGGKSESTGDHASSVDVDGIGPAVKKRKFDNRGTQVIFKQPGQGDSENESDAAAELALSISTEEPIAFAEERAIVIVDDP
;
A
#
# COMPACT_ATOMS: atom_id res chain seq x y z
N MET A 1 -36.34 39.59 -17.59
CA MET A 1 -36.48 38.13 -17.67
C MET A 1 -36.41 37.62 -16.24
N THR A 2 -37.54 37.10 -15.76
CA THR A 2 -37.80 36.70 -14.38
C THR A 2 -37.04 35.42 -14.05
N THR A 3 -36.08 35.48 -13.12
CA THR A 3 -35.52 34.28 -12.49
C THR A 3 -36.45 33.91 -11.34
N GLU A 4 -37.43 33.06 -11.65
CA GLU A 4 -38.24 32.39 -10.64
C GLU A 4 -37.32 31.49 -9.82
N ASN A 5 -36.93 31.95 -8.64
CA ASN A 5 -36.38 31.08 -7.62
C ASN A 5 -37.54 30.19 -7.16
N THR A 6 -37.62 29.00 -7.74
CA THR A 6 -38.48 27.93 -7.25
C THR A 6 -37.98 27.56 -5.86
N GLU A 7 -38.53 28.21 -4.84
CA GLU A 7 -38.42 27.80 -3.44
C GLU A 7 -39.25 26.52 -3.26
N GLU A 8 -38.76 25.41 -3.82
CA GLU A 8 -39.22 24.08 -3.41
C GLU A 8 -38.73 23.87 -1.98
N THR A 9 -39.69 24.06 -1.08
CA THR A 9 -39.60 23.84 0.36
C THR A 9 -38.78 22.59 0.67
N ALA A 10 -37.71 22.77 1.45
CA ALA A 10 -36.91 21.69 2.01
C ALA A 10 -37.84 20.60 2.58
N ALA A 11 -37.88 19.45 1.92
CA ALA A 11 -38.70 18.32 2.32
C ALA A 11 -38.21 17.85 3.70
N VAL A 12 -38.97 18.22 4.73
CA VAL A 12 -38.77 17.76 6.11
C VAL A 12 -38.74 16.23 6.09
N PRO A 13 -37.76 15.58 6.74
CA PRO A 13 -37.65 14.13 6.68
C PRO A 13 -38.93 13.52 7.24
N VAL A 14 -39.59 12.70 6.43
CA VAL A 14 -40.85 12.01 6.75
C VAL A 14 -40.65 10.98 7.88
N ASN A 15 -39.40 10.69 8.25
CA ASN A 15 -39.03 9.60 9.13
C ASN A 15 -38.64 10.11 10.53
N ARG A 16 -39.30 9.57 11.57
CA ARG A 16 -38.95 9.77 12.99
C ARG A 16 -37.70 8.98 13.43
N HIS A 17 -36.89 8.50 12.49
CA HIS A 17 -35.76 7.61 12.72
C HIS A 17 -34.44 8.24 12.28
N ALA A 18 -33.32 7.63 12.67
CA ALA A 18 -32.00 8.07 12.23
C ALA A 18 -31.92 8.08 10.69
N PRO A 19 -31.32 9.12 10.08
CA PRO A 19 -31.29 9.26 8.64
C PRO A 19 -30.51 8.12 8.00
N THR A 20 -30.98 7.70 6.82
CA THR A 20 -30.25 6.76 5.99
C THR A 20 -28.93 7.36 5.49
N ALA A 21 -27.97 6.53 5.07
CA ALA A 21 -26.70 7.00 4.51
C ALA A 21 -26.90 7.94 3.29
N TYR A 22 -27.96 7.71 2.52
CA TYR A 22 -28.33 8.55 1.39
C TYR A 22 -28.89 9.92 1.84
N GLU A 23 -29.76 9.92 2.85
CA GLU A 23 -30.32 11.17 3.42
C GLU A 23 -29.24 12.04 4.07
N SER A 24 -28.25 11.45 4.75
CA SER A 24 -27.14 12.21 5.35
C SER A 24 -26.24 12.83 4.28
N GLN A 25 -25.93 12.10 3.21
CA GLN A 25 -25.21 12.63 2.05
C GLN A 25 -26.00 13.75 1.37
N ARG A 26 -27.31 13.56 1.14
CA ARG A 26 -28.19 14.57 0.57
C ARG A 26 -28.18 15.85 1.41
N ALA A 27 -28.33 15.76 2.73
CA ALA A 27 -28.29 16.91 3.62
C ALA A 27 -26.93 17.65 3.59
N HIS A 28 -25.82 16.90 3.50
CA HIS A 28 -24.49 17.51 3.31
C HIS A 28 -24.39 18.24 1.96
N LEU A 29 -24.87 17.63 0.88
CA LEU A 29 -24.87 18.23 -0.46
C LEU A 29 -25.74 19.48 -0.51
N GLU A 30 -26.95 19.46 0.04
CA GLU A 30 -27.83 20.63 0.13
C GLU A 30 -27.15 21.78 0.89
N LYS A 31 -26.41 21.46 1.97
CA LYS A 31 -25.62 22.45 2.72
C LYS A 31 -24.45 23.03 1.92
N LEU A 32 -23.76 22.19 1.14
CA LEU A 32 -22.64 22.60 0.27
C LEU A 32 -23.11 23.45 -0.92
N LEU A 33 -24.26 23.10 -1.51
CA LEU A 33 -24.82 23.75 -2.70
C LEU A 33 -25.57 25.05 -2.38
N LYS A 34 -25.90 25.30 -1.11
CA LYS A 34 -26.52 26.56 -0.67
C LYS A 34 -25.65 27.78 -1.01
N ASP A 35 -24.33 27.67 -0.82
CA ASP A 35 -23.36 28.74 -1.06
C ASP A 35 -22.18 28.23 -1.92
N PRO A 36 -22.35 28.12 -3.26
CA PRO A 36 -21.35 27.50 -4.13
C PRO A 36 -20.07 28.32 -4.30
N SER A 37 -20.06 29.60 -3.90
CA SER A 37 -18.89 30.47 -3.94
C SER A 37 -17.93 30.23 -2.77
N LYS A 38 -18.35 29.51 -1.73
CA LYS A 38 -17.50 29.24 -0.56
C LYS A 38 -16.53 28.09 -0.87
N PRO A 39 -15.21 28.28 -0.75
CA PRO A 39 -14.26 27.21 -0.97
C PRO A 39 -14.45 26.11 0.07
N VAL A 40 -14.46 24.86 -0.39
CA VAL A 40 -14.57 23.68 0.47
C VAL A 40 -13.21 23.38 1.09
N ILE A 41 -13.11 23.45 2.42
CA ILE A 41 -11.90 23.09 3.16
C ILE A 41 -11.94 21.59 3.40
N LEU A 42 -11.13 20.84 2.65
CA LEU A 42 -10.89 19.42 2.94
C LEU A 42 -9.99 19.31 4.18
N PRO A 43 -10.26 18.37 5.09
CA PRO A 43 -9.36 18.12 6.19
C PRO A 43 -8.02 17.65 5.64
N GLN A 44 -6.93 18.27 6.11
CA GLN A 44 -5.60 17.78 5.84
C GLN A 44 -5.37 16.45 6.58
N ALA A 45 -4.39 15.66 6.13
CA ALA A 45 -4.02 14.43 6.80
C ALA A 45 -3.69 14.70 8.28
N PRO A 46 -4.07 13.80 9.20
CA PRO A 46 -3.78 13.99 10.61
C PRO A 46 -2.26 14.05 10.81
N GLU A 47 -1.77 15.14 11.40
CA GLU A 47 -0.36 15.28 11.73
C GLU A 47 0.05 14.27 12.81
N GLU A 48 1.29 13.79 12.73
CA GLU A 48 1.87 12.94 13.76
C GLU A 48 2.05 13.74 15.05
N LYS A 49 1.84 13.09 16.19
CA LYS A 49 1.99 13.73 17.50
C LYS A 49 3.47 14.01 17.74
N THR A 50 3.83 15.28 17.81
CA THR A 50 5.20 15.71 18.14
C THR A 50 5.23 16.38 19.51
N VAL A 51 6.32 16.18 20.26
CA VAL A 51 6.55 16.93 21.49
C VAL A 51 7.10 18.30 21.13
N ARG A 52 6.60 19.36 21.79
CA ARG A 52 7.12 20.71 21.62
C ARG A 52 8.64 20.74 21.91
N PRO A 53 9.46 21.37 21.06
CA PRO A 53 10.89 21.44 21.29
C PRO A 53 11.21 22.10 22.65
N PRO A 54 12.28 21.64 23.32
CA PRO A 54 12.73 22.25 24.56
C PRO A 54 13.13 23.72 24.31
N ARG A 55 13.02 24.56 25.34
CA ARG A 55 13.44 25.95 25.25
C ARG A 55 14.95 26.03 25.35
N GLU A 56 15.59 26.80 24.46
CA GLU A 56 17.05 26.95 24.42
C GLU A 56 17.63 27.60 25.68
N MET A 57 16.99 28.66 26.18
CA MET A 57 17.43 29.37 27.39
C MET A 57 16.31 29.44 28.43
N MET A 58 16.60 28.94 29.63
CA MET A 58 15.73 29.09 30.79
C MET A 58 16.08 30.39 31.50
N LYS A 59 15.09 31.29 31.63
CA LYS A 59 15.28 32.60 32.26
C LYS A 59 15.31 32.56 33.80
N ASN A 60 14.79 31.48 34.40
CA ASN A 60 14.52 31.38 35.83
C ASN A 60 15.34 30.24 36.46
N VAL A 61 16.63 30.14 36.15
CA VAL A 61 17.51 29.12 36.75
C VAL A 61 18.00 29.64 38.10
N GLN A 62 17.55 29.00 39.18
CA GLN A 62 18.05 29.26 40.53
C GLN A 62 19.44 28.63 40.70
N GLY A 63 20.30 29.21 41.55
CA GLY A 63 21.68 28.73 41.75
C GLY A 63 21.74 27.28 42.24
N SER A 64 22.81 26.57 41.90
CA SER A 64 22.96 25.11 42.13
C SER A 64 22.94 24.69 43.60
N SER A 65 23.29 25.59 44.51
CA SER A 65 23.28 25.36 45.97
C SER A 65 22.01 25.85 46.66
N ALA A 66 21.09 26.47 45.92
CA ALA A 66 19.87 27.00 46.50
C ALA A 66 18.87 25.86 46.79
N GLY A 67 18.17 25.95 47.91
CA GLY A 67 17.25 24.89 48.37
C GLY A 67 16.04 24.68 47.47
N ALA A 68 15.32 23.57 47.69
CA ALA A 68 14.10 23.25 46.95
C ALA A 68 12.99 24.29 47.22
N GLY A 69 12.61 25.04 46.19
CA GLY A 69 11.48 25.97 46.24
C GLY A 69 10.14 25.23 46.18
N SER A 70 9.06 25.88 46.62
CA SER A 70 7.70 25.32 46.60
C SER A 70 7.18 25.00 45.18
N GLY A 71 7.71 25.67 44.16
CA GLY A 71 7.36 25.45 42.75
C GLY A 71 8.14 24.32 42.07
N GLU A 72 9.22 23.83 42.66
CA GLU A 72 10.14 22.87 42.01
C GLU A 72 9.46 21.53 41.72
N PHE A 73 8.57 21.08 42.61
CA PHE A 73 7.78 19.86 42.40
C PHE A 73 6.95 19.93 41.11
N HIS A 74 6.33 21.08 40.83
CA HIS A 74 5.53 21.25 39.62
C HIS A 74 6.40 21.32 38.37
N VAL A 75 7.59 21.94 38.45
CA VAL A 75 8.56 21.95 37.35
C VAL A 75 8.97 20.52 37.00
N TYR A 76 9.36 19.72 37.99
CA TYR A 76 9.70 18.30 37.80
C TYR A 76 8.54 17.50 37.22
N LYS A 77 7.32 17.66 37.75
CA LYS A 77 6.11 16.95 37.26
C LYS A 77 5.86 17.23 35.77
N GLN A 78 5.96 18.47 35.34
CA GLN A 78 5.75 18.84 33.93
C GLN A 78 6.89 18.37 33.04
N ASN A 79 8.14 18.48 33.50
CA ASN A 79 9.30 17.99 32.77
C ASN A 79 9.23 16.46 32.56
N ARG A 80 8.99 15.71 33.64
CA ARG A 80 8.85 14.25 33.59
C ARG A 80 7.72 13.80 32.66
N ARG A 81 6.57 14.49 32.69
CA ARG A 81 5.47 14.20 31.76
C ARG A 81 5.89 14.41 30.31
N ARG A 82 6.51 15.54 29.99
CA ARG A 82 7.01 15.82 28.62
C ARG A 82 8.06 14.80 28.19
N GLU A 83 8.93 14.39 29.09
CA GLU A 83 9.97 13.41 28.77
C GLU A 83 9.39 12.02 28.51
N TYR A 84 8.41 11.59 29.30
CA TYR A 84 7.70 10.33 29.01
C TYR A 84 6.91 10.37 27.72
N GLU A 85 6.26 11.48 27.40
CA GLU A 85 5.60 11.66 26.09
C GLU A 85 6.62 11.61 24.94
N ARG A 86 7.80 12.22 25.12
CA ARG A 86 8.88 12.21 24.12
C ARG A 86 9.45 10.82 23.89
N ILE A 87 9.78 10.10 24.97
CA ILE A 87 10.29 8.73 24.89
C ILE A 87 9.24 7.83 24.23
N LYS A 88 7.97 7.93 24.64
CA LYS A 88 6.90 7.14 24.05
C LYS A 88 6.72 7.39 22.56
N ILE A 89 6.77 8.64 22.11
CA ILE A 89 6.67 8.96 20.67
C ILE A 89 7.84 8.37 19.90
N MET A 90 9.06 8.44 20.45
CA MET A 90 10.25 7.86 19.83
C MET A 90 10.16 6.33 19.74
N GLU A 91 9.70 5.66 20.81
CA GLU A 91 9.45 4.21 20.83
C GLU A 91 8.38 3.83 19.80
N ASP A 92 7.22 4.48 19.82
CA ASP A 92 6.12 4.26 18.87
C ASP A 92 6.56 4.48 17.40
N GLN A 93 7.43 5.46 17.13
CA GLN A 93 7.99 5.69 15.80
C GLN A 93 8.94 4.57 15.39
N SER A 94 9.86 4.18 16.26
CA SER A 94 10.81 3.10 15.99
C SER A 94 10.11 1.76 15.71
N GLU A 95 9.04 1.45 16.43
CA GLU A 95 8.24 0.24 16.22
C GLU A 95 7.51 0.28 14.86
N LYS A 96 6.95 1.42 14.48
CA LYS A 96 6.31 1.62 13.17
C LYS A 96 7.32 1.53 12.03
N GLU A 97 8.49 2.13 12.17
CA GLU A 97 9.57 2.07 11.17
C GLU A 97 10.07 0.63 10.98
N ALA A 98 10.25 -0.12 12.06
CA ALA A 98 10.60 -1.53 11.98
C ALA A 98 9.51 -2.35 11.26
N ALA A 99 8.24 -2.18 11.64
CA ALA A 99 7.12 -2.89 11.04
C ALA A 99 6.92 -2.56 9.55
N THR A 100 7.06 -1.28 9.17
CA THR A 100 6.96 -0.84 7.77
C THR A 100 8.12 -1.38 6.94
N ARG A 101 9.35 -1.34 7.46
CA ARG A 101 10.52 -1.92 6.79
C ARG A 101 10.37 -3.42 6.56
N GLU A 102 9.90 -4.17 7.56
CA GLU A 102 9.62 -5.60 7.40
C GLU A 102 8.54 -5.86 6.35
N PHE A 103 7.47 -5.07 6.38
CA PHE A 103 6.38 -5.20 5.42
C PHE A 103 6.84 -4.92 3.98
N GLU A 104 7.63 -3.88 3.77
CA GLU A 104 8.18 -3.52 2.48
C GLU A 104 9.13 -4.60 1.95
N GLN A 105 10.01 -5.13 2.80
CA GLN A 105 10.88 -6.25 2.44
C GLN A 105 10.08 -7.48 2.00
N ARG A 106 9.07 -7.87 2.79
CA ARG A 106 8.17 -8.99 2.44
C ARG A 106 7.42 -8.72 1.14
N ARG A 107 6.95 -7.48 0.91
CA ARG A 107 6.27 -7.08 -0.32
C ARG A 107 7.20 -7.21 -1.53
N VAL A 108 8.43 -6.72 -1.45
CA VAL A 108 9.41 -6.81 -2.54
C VAL A 108 9.77 -8.26 -2.85
N GLN A 109 9.99 -9.09 -1.83
CA GLN A 109 10.25 -10.52 -2.00
C GLN A 109 9.09 -11.22 -2.73
N ASN A 110 7.85 -10.99 -2.29
CA ASN A 110 6.67 -11.56 -2.93
C ASN A 110 6.51 -11.12 -4.39
N LEU A 111 6.79 -9.84 -4.69
CA LEU A 111 6.76 -9.32 -6.06
C LEU A 111 7.85 -9.98 -6.92
N PHE A 112 9.07 -10.11 -6.40
CA PHE A 112 10.17 -10.77 -7.11
C PHE A 112 9.86 -12.24 -7.41
N GLU A 113 9.30 -12.98 -6.45
CA GLU A 113 8.90 -14.37 -6.68
C GLU A 113 7.79 -14.50 -7.73
N ALA A 114 6.80 -13.62 -7.67
CA ALA A 114 5.72 -13.58 -8.65
C ALA A 114 6.25 -13.24 -10.04
N GLU A 115 7.18 -12.28 -10.14
CA GLU A 115 7.83 -11.92 -11.39
C GLU A 115 8.70 -13.07 -11.92
N ALA A 116 9.50 -13.74 -11.09
CA ALA A 116 10.30 -14.88 -11.49
C ALA A 116 9.42 -16.03 -12.02
N LYS A 117 8.29 -16.33 -11.35
CA LYS A 117 7.32 -17.34 -11.81
C LYS A 117 6.67 -16.94 -13.14
N THR A 118 6.25 -15.68 -13.28
CA THR A 118 5.62 -15.19 -14.52
C THR A 118 6.61 -15.10 -15.68
N ALA A 119 7.86 -14.67 -15.45
CA ALA A 119 8.93 -14.62 -16.43
C ALA A 119 9.31 -16.01 -16.95
N ARG A 120 9.48 -17.00 -16.06
CA ARG A 120 9.70 -18.42 -16.44
C ARG A 120 8.56 -18.94 -17.32
N ASN A 121 7.32 -18.64 -16.96
CA ASN A 121 6.14 -19.06 -17.73
C ASN A 121 6.03 -18.32 -19.08
N ARG A 122 6.37 -17.03 -19.12
CA ARG A 122 6.41 -16.22 -20.34
C ARG A 122 7.48 -16.73 -21.31
N ALA A 123 8.69 -17.02 -20.83
CA ALA A 123 9.78 -17.60 -21.63
C ALA A 123 9.38 -18.97 -22.23
N LYS A 124 8.74 -19.84 -21.44
CA LYS A 124 8.20 -21.13 -21.94
C LYS A 124 7.18 -20.93 -23.08
N ARG A 125 6.30 -19.92 -22.96
CA ARG A 125 5.29 -19.60 -24.00
C ARG A 125 5.93 -18.99 -25.25
N GLN A 126 6.90 -18.10 -25.11
CA GLN A 126 7.64 -17.49 -26.23
C GLN A 126 8.40 -18.56 -27.03
N LYS A 127 9.14 -19.45 -26.35
CA LYS A 127 9.83 -20.57 -27.01
C LYS A 127 8.87 -21.49 -27.78
N ARG A 128 7.66 -21.75 -27.25
CA ARG A 128 6.62 -22.51 -27.96
C ARG A 128 6.09 -21.75 -29.19
N LYS A 129 5.88 -20.44 -29.07
CA LYS A 129 5.40 -19.57 -30.17
C LYS A 129 6.42 -19.48 -31.30
N GLU A 130 7.71 -19.37 -30.98
CA GLU A 130 8.81 -19.35 -31.95
C GLU A 130 8.89 -20.67 -32.70
N ARG A 131 8.85 -21.82 -32.00
CA ARG A 131 8.79 -23.14 -32.62
C ARG A 131 7.59 -23.30 -33.56
N SER A 132 6.41 -22.82 -33.16
CA SER A 132 5.21 -22.89 -34.02
C SER A 132 5.24 -21.94 -35.21
N LYS A 133 6.01 -20.84 -35.15
CA LYS A 133 6.20 -19.92 -36.27
C LYS A 133 7.23 -20.43 -37.26
N GLY A 134 8.35 -20.99 -36.78
CA GLY A 134 9.37 -21.61 -37.64
C GLY A 134 8.84 -22.80 -38.43
N GLY A 135 7.94 -23.61 -37.86
CA GLY A 135 7.27 -24.70 -38.59
C GLY A 135 6.18 -24.26 -39.58
N LYS A 136 5.88 -22.95 -39.70
CA LYS A 136 4.84 -22.42 -40.59
C LYS A 136 5.38 -21.52 -41.70
N SER A 137 6.66 -21.16 -41.69
CA SER A 137 7.29 -20.35 -42.73
C SER A 137 7.96 -21.16 -43.85
N GLU A 138 7.93 -22.49 -43.80
CA GLU A 138 8.45 -23.36 -44.88
C GLU A 138 7.35 -24.04 -45.73
N SER A 139 6.06 -23.78 -45.47
CA SER A 139 4.96 -24.38 -46.25
C SER A 139 4.03 -23.35 -46.89
N THR A 140 4.60 -22.38 -47.60
CA THR A 140 3.81 -21.58 -48.55
C THR A 140 4.56 -21.48 -49.88
N GLY A 141 4.38 -22.54 -50.68
CA GLY A 141 4.71 -22.64 -52.09
C GLY A 141 3.95 -23.83 -52.68
N ASP A 142 2.91 -23.52 -53.45
CA ASP A 142 2.17 -24.37 -54.40
C ASP A 142 1.61 -25.74 -53.97
N HIS A 143 0.28 -25.82 -53.81
CA HIS A 143 -0.57 -26.52 -54.79
C HIS A 143 -2.06 -26.33 -54.48
N ALA A 144 -2.80 -25.93 -55.52
CA ALA A 144 -4.24 -25.75 -55.56
C ALA A 144 -5.02 -27.07 -55.85
N SER A 145 -6.35 -26.99 -55.70
CA SER A 145 -7.44 -27.97 -55.94
C SER A 145 -7.77 -28.87 -54.73
N SER A 146 -9.02 -29.06 -54.28
CA SER A 146 -10.32 -29.05 -54.96
C SER A 146 -11.49 -28.63 -54.03
N VAL A 147 -12.57 -28.16 -54.66
CA VAL A 147 -13.94 -27.81 -54.20
C VAL A 147 -14.63 -29.06 -53.57
N ASP A 148 -15.47 -29.00 -52.52
CA ASP A 148 -16.94 -28.76 -52.48
C ASP A 148 -17.42 -28.67 -50.99
N VAL A 149 -18.04 -27.58 -50.51
CA VAL A 149 -19.48 -27.23 -50.38
C VAL A 149 -20.23 -27.78 -49.12
N ASP A 150 -20.80 -26.82 -48.37
CA ASP A 150 -21.90 -26.84 -47.36
C ASP A 150 -21.73 -27.32 -45.90
N GLY A 151 -22.03 -26.40 -44.94
CA GLY A 151 -22.62 -26.77 -43.64
C GLY A 151 -22.13 -26.09 -42.35
N ILE A 152 -22.71 -24.93 -42.00
CA ILE A 152 -23.17 -24.50 -40.65
C ILE A 152 -22.17 -24.41 -39.47
N GLY A 153 -21.94 -23.15 -39.00
CA GLY A 153 -21.85 -22.79 -37.57
C GLY A 153 -20.46 -22.78 -36.89
N PRO A 154 -20.12 -21.76 -36.07
CA PRO A 154 -18.82 -21.70 -35.38
C PRO A 154 -18.80 -22.65 -34.16
N ALA A 155 -18.33 -23.87 -34.37
CA ALA A 155 -18.08 -24.82 -33.29
C ALA A 155 -16.84 -24.38 -32.47
N VAL A 156 -17.09 -23.74 -31.34
CA VAL A 156 -16.12 -23.53 -30.25
C VAL A 156 -15.55 -24.90 -29.86
N LYS A 157 -14.28 -25.16 -30.22
CA LYS A 157 -13.55 -26.36 -29.77
C LYS A 157 -13.38 -26.29 -28.25
N LYS A 158 -14.35 -26.83 -27.51
CA LYS A 158 -14.20 -27.19 -26.09
C LYS A 158 -13.13 -28.28 -26.00
N ARG A 159 -11.95 -27.91 -25.52
CA ARG A 159 -10.92 -28.88 -25.11
C ARG A 159 -11.48 -29.65 -23.92
N LYS A 160 -11.75 -30.95 -24.12
CA LYS A 160 -12.07 -31.88 -23.03
C LYS A 160 -10.85 -31.95 -22.11
N PHE A 161 -11.07 -31.65 -20.83
CA PHE A 161 -10.11 -31.92 -19.78
C PHE A 161 -10.18 -33.42 -19.50
N ASP A 162 -9.06 -34.13 -19.54
CA ASP A 162 -9.03 -35.56 -19.25
C ASP A 162 -9.31 -35.75 -17.76
N ASN A 163 -10.52 -36.20 -17.43
CA ASN A 163 -10.95 -36.56 -16.08
C ASN A 163 -10.26 -37.86 -15.61
N ARG A 164 -8.94 -37.83 -15.44
CA ARG A 164 -8.21 -38.86 -14.69
C ARG A 164 -7.93 -38.34 -13.27
N GLY A 165 -8.95 -38.46 -12.42
CA GLY A 165 -8.77 -38.82 -11.01
C GLY A 165 -8.16 -37.82 -10.03
N THR A 166 -7.99 -36.54 -10.34
CA THR A 166 -7.59 -35.55 -9.33
C THR A 166 -8.82 -34.79 -8.84
N GLN A 167 -9.37 -35.24 -7.70
CA GLN A 167 -10.41 -34.49 -7.00
C GLN A 167 -9.82 -33.16 -6.52
N VAL A 168 -10.41 -32.05 -6.96
CA VAL A 168 -10.06 -30.72 -6.45
C VAL A 168 -10.75 -30.57 -5.09
N ILE A 169 -10.04 -30.93 -4.02
CA ILE A 169 -10.51 -30.77 -2.64
C ILE A 169 -10.26 -29.30 -2.25
N PHE A 170 -11.33 -28.54 -2.01
CA PHE A 170 -11.25 -27.20 -1.44
C PHE A 170 -10.93 -27.30 0.07
N LYS A 171 -9.73 -26.88 0.48
CA LYS A 171 -9.34 -26.76 1.89
C LYS A 171 -10.14 -25.63 2.56
N GLN A 172 -10.77 -25.91 3.70
CA GLN A 172 -11.37 -24.88 4.56
C GLN A 172 -10.27 -24.16 5.36
N PRO A 173 -10.46 -22.86 5.70
CA PRO A 173 -9.45 -22.10 6.45
C PRO A 173 -9.29 -22.67 7.87
N GLY A 174 -8.10 -23.21 8.18
CA GLY A 174 -7.75 -23.66 9.54
C GLY A 174 -7.04 -25.02 9.65
N GLN A 175 -6.89 -25.79 8.56
CA GLN A 175 -6.21 -27.09 8.59
C GLN A 175 -4.70 -26.93 8.32
N GLY A 176 -3.88 -26.97 9.38
CA GLY A 176 -2.42 -27.00 9.27
C GLY A 176 -1.89 -28.34 8.74
N ASP A 177 -0.93 -28.30 7.81
CA ASP A 177 -0.19 -29.48 7.34
C ASP A 177 0.81 -29.92 8.42
N SER A 178 0.70 -31.17 8.86
CA SER A 178 1.69 -31.83 9.71
C SER A 178 2.21 -33.09 9.01
N GLU A 179 3.26 -32.97 8.21
CA GLU A 179 4.10 -34.10 7.84
C GLU A 179 5.59 -33.69 7.81
N ASN A 180 6.32 -34.24 8.79
CA ASN A 180 7.73 -34.66 8.79
C ASN A 180 8.73 -34.04 7.80
N GLU A 181 9.66 -33.26 8.35
CA GLU A 181 11.02 -33.07 7.81
C GLU A 181 11.99 -33.64 8.86
N SER A 182 12.66 -34.75 8.53
CA SER A 182 13.70 -35.36 9.37
C SER A 182 15.10 -35.00 8.83
N ASP A 183 15.82 -34.24 9.64
CA ASP A 183 17.28 -34.12 9.83
C ASP A 183 18.26 -34.25 8.65
N ALA A 184 19.00 -33.16 8.40
CA ALA A 184 20.46 -33.21 8.24
C ALA A 184 21.09 -31.85 8.55
N ALA A 185 21.70 -31.75 9.72
CA ALA A 185 22.60 -30.66 10.09
C ALA A 185 23.83 -30.64 9.16
N ALA A 186 24.11 -29.49 8.55
CA ALA A 186 25.40 -29.17 7.98
C ALA A 186 25.79 -27.77 8.47
N GLU A 187 26.64 -27.75 9.49
CA GLU A 187 27.30 -26.55 9.96
C GLU A 187 28.19 -25.95 8.87
N LEU A 188 27.99 -24.68 8.57
CA LEU A 188 28.94 -23.86 7.84
C LEU A 188 29.04 -22.53 8.57
N ALA A 189 29.95 -22.51 9.54
CA ALA A 189 30.42 -21.30 10.18
C ALA A 189 31.00 -20.37 9.11
N LEU A 190 30.33 -19.25 8.86
CA LEU A 190 30.89 -18.12 8.13
C LEU A 190 30.96 -16.92 9.07
N SER A 191 32.19 -16.60 9.42
CA SER A 191 32.67 -15.47 10.20
C SER A 191 31.96 -14.16 9.88
N ILE A 192 31.33 -13.58 10.92
CA ILE A 192 30.90 -12.18 10.96
C ILE A 192 32.17 -11.34 11.11
N SER A 193 32.67 -10.80 10.00
CA SER A 193 33.61 -9.68 9.98
C SER A 193 32.80 -8.38 9.91
N THR A 194 32.85 -7.62 10.99
CA THR A 194 32.44 -6.23 11.13
C THR A 194 33.29 -5.31 10.26
N GLU A 195 32.76 -4.72 9.19
CA GLU A 195 33.29 -3.47 8.60
C GLU A 195 32.17 -2.61 7.95
N GLU A 196 31.99 -1.44 8.57
CA GLU A 196 31.56 -0.11 8.08
C GLU A 196 30.25 0.16 7.29
N PRO A 197 29.48 1.22 7.65
CA PRO A 197 28.34 1.69 6.87
C PRO A 197 28.81 2.42 5.61
N ILE A 198 28.24 2.01 4.46
CA ILE A 198 28.39 2.68 3.17
C ILE A 198 27.86 4.11 3.29
N ALA A 199 28.75 5.10 3.10
CA ALA A 199 28.39 6.51 3.03
C ALA A 199 27.46 6.76 1.83
N PHE A 200 26.25 7.25 2.10
CA PHE A 200 25.37 7.78 1.07
C PHE A 200 26.03 9.03 0.45
N ALA A 201 26.44 8.93 -0.81
CA ALA A 201 26.92 10.06 -1.58
C ALA A 201 25.75 11.02 -1.82
N GLU A 202 25.93 12.29 -1.42
CA GLU A 202 25.01 13.39 -1.67
C GLU A 202 24.73 13.53 -3.17
N GLU A 203 23.46 13.45 -3.55
CA GLU A 203 23.00 13.77 -4.89
C GLU A 203 23.24 15.27 -5.14
N ARG A 204 24.28 15.57 -5.93
CA ARG A 204 24.49 16.92 -6.47
C ARG A 204 23.34 17.24 -7.42
N ALA A 205 22.39 18.05 -6.95
CA ALA A 205 21.36 18.64 -7.79
C ALA A 205 22.00 19.49 -8.90
N ILE A 206 21.78 19.12 -10.16
CA ILE A 206 22.14 19.92 -11.32
C ILE A 206 21.10 21.03 -11.44
N VAL A 207 21.49 22.27 -11.13
CA VAL A 207 20.69 23.46 -11.41
C VAL A 207 20.94 23.84 -12.88
N ILE A 208 19.94 23.64 -13.73
CA ILE A 208 19.93 24.19 -15.09
C ILE A 208 19.56 25.67 -14.96
N VAL A 209 20.53 26.55 -15.22
CA VAL A 209 20.31 27.98 -15.39
C VAL A 209 20.11 28.21 -16.88
N ASP A 210 18.88 28.54 -17.27
CA ASP A 210 18.60 29.08 -18.61
C ASP A 210 18.95 30.57 -18.58
N ASP A 211 20.02 30.94 -19.29
CA ASP A 211 20.37 32.34 -19.58
C ASP A 211 19.48 32.91 -20.70
N PRO A 212 19.22 34.23 -20.73
CA PRO A 212 18.11 34.87 -21.45
C PRO A 212 18.22 34.91 -22.99
#